data_AF-A0A819TZ23-F1
#
_entry.id   AF-A0A819TZ23-F1
#
_cell.length_a   1.000
_cell.length_b   1.000
_cell.length_c   1.000
_cell.angle_alpha   90.00
_cell.angle_beta   90.00
_cell.angle_gamma   90.00
#
_symmetry.space_group_name_H-M   'P 1'
#
loop_
_entity.id
_entity.type
_entity.pdbx_description
1 polymer ?
#
loop_
_entity_poly.entity_id
_entity_poly.type
_entity_poly.pdbx_seq_one_letter_code
_entity_poly.pdbx_strand_id
1 'polypeptide(L)'
;DYVVNLLPNTPQTQNIWNATLFAQMKPTAIFINAGRGSAVVDADLITRPLSSEHPFWRTQGLLLTSHSAALSLAYPIVELFCDNLNRFPNNLSMRGRVDFDRGY
;
A
#
# COMPACT_ATOMS: atom_id res chain seq x y z
N ASP A 1 -15.08 -2.83 13.35
CA ASP A 1 -14.95 -2.25 12.01
C ASP A 1 -13.53 -2.41 11.48
N TYR A 2 -13.36 -2.37 10.17
CA TYR A 2 -12.07 -2.55 9.52
C TYR A 2 -11.86 -1.46 8.48
N VAL A 3 -10.65 -0.90 8.43
CA VAL A 3 -10.22 0.08 7.43
C VAL A 3 -9.02 -0.51 6.71
N VAL A 4 -9.14 -0.71 5.39
CA VAL A 4 -8.10 -1.35 4.58
C VAL A 4 -7.51 -0.35 3.61
N ASN A 5 -6.22 -0.02 3.76
CA ASN A 5 -5.49 0.83 2.84
C ASN A 5 -4.84 0.00 1.73
N LEU A 6 -5.25 0.28 0.49
CA LEU A 6 -4.69 -0.27 -0.74
C LEU A 6 -4.25 0.84 -1.73
N LEU A 7 -4.06 2.07 -1.22
CA LEU A 7 -3.71 3.21 -2.06
C LEU A 7 -2.30 3.07 -2.67
N PRO A 8 -2.08 3.62 -3.88
CA PRO A 8 -0.76 3.72 -4.48
C PRO A 8 0.11 4.73 -3.71
N ASN A 9 1.42 4.73 -3.97
CA ASN A 9 2.31 5.77 -3.46
C ASN A 9 2.33 6.95 -4.44
N THR A 10 1.67 8.04 -4.08
CA THR A 10 1.69 9.31 -4.81
C THR A 10 1.92 10.45 -3.81
N PRO A 11 2.30 11.67 -4.25
CA PRO A 11 2.42 12.82 -3.36
C PRO A 11 1.16 13.10 -2.53
N GLN A 12 -0.02 12.79 -3.07
CA GLN A 12 -1.32 13.01 -2.41
C GLN A 12 -1.66 11.94 -1.37
N THR A 13 -1.04 10.76 -1.43
CA THR A 13 -1.31 9.65 -0.49
C THR A 13 -0.21 9.48 0.54
N GLN A 14 0.93 10.16 0.39
CA GLN A 14 2.00 10.16 1.38
C GLN A 14 1.51 10.73 2.71
N ASN A 15 1.80 10.03 3.81
CA ASN A 15 1.44 10.41 5.18
C ASN A 15 -0.04 10.71 5.40
N ILE A 16 -0.93 10.20 4.54
CA ILE A 16 -2.38 10.43 4.64
C ILE A 16 -2.95 9.81 5.93
N TRP A 17 -2.39 8.69 6.38
CA TRP A 17 -2.70 8.04 7.66
C TRP A 17 -1.83 8.63 8.77
N ASN A 18 -2.33 9.71 9.36
CA ASN A 18 -1.75 10.44 10.49
C ASN A 18 -2.71 10.42 11.69
N ALA A 19 -2.29 11.04 12.80
CA ALA A 19 -3.06 11.08 14.04
C ALA A 19 -4.48 11.63 13.86
N THR A 20 -4.66 12.64 12.98
CA THR A 20 -5.98 13.22 12.70
C THR A 20 -6.90 12.21 12.02
N LEU A 21 -6.41 11.44 11.04
CA LEU A 21 -7.23 10.45 10.35
C LEU A 21 -7.52 9.24 11.24
N PHE A 22 -6.54 8.77 12.02
CA PHE A 22 -6.75 7.70 12.98
C PHE A 22 -7.77 8.07 14.07
N ALA A 23 -7.79 9.33 14.52
CA ALA A 23 -8.76 9.80 15.51
C ALA A 23 -10.22 9.78 15.02
N GLN A 24 -10.45 9.73 13.70
CA GLN A 24 -11.79 9.60 13.13
C GLN A 24 -12.29 8.14 13.11
N MET A 25 -11.40 7.18 13.32
CA MET A 25 -11.78 5.77 13.40
C MET A 25 -12.47 5.48 14.73
N LYS A 26 -13.39 4.49 14.74
CA LYS A 26 -13.91 3.98 16.01
C LYS A 26 -12.76 3.42 16.84
N PRO A 27 -12.76 3.57 18.19
CA PRO A 27 -11.71 3.02 19.04
C PRO A 27 -11.51 1.50 18.93
N THR A 28 -12.54 0.79 18.46
CA THR A 28 -12.54 -0.67 18.25
C THR A 28 -12.25 -1.08 16.80
N ALA A 29 -11.95 -0.12 15.92
CA ALA A 29 -11.64 -0.41 14.52
C ALA A 29 -10.21 -0.95 14.36
N ILE A 30 -10.04 -1.82 13.37
CA ILE A 30 -8.73 -2.36 12.99
C ILE A 30 -8.29 -1.69 11.68
N PHE A 31 -7.07 -1.17 11.66
CA PHE A 31 -6.43 -0.65 10.47
C PHE A 31 -5.55 -1.73 9.82
N ILE A 32 -5.68 -1.92 8.52
CA ILE A 32 -4.91 -2.88 7.73
C ILE A 32 -4.27 -2.12 6.56
N ASN A 33 -2.93 -2.07 6.51
CA ASN A 33 -2.21 -1.49 5.38
C ASN A 33 -1.58 -2.59 4.52
N ALA A 34 -2.03 -2.72 3.28
CA ALA A 34 -1.41 -3.55 2.25
C ALA A 34 -1.13 -2.75 0.95
N GLY A 35 -1.23 -1.43 1.01
CA GLY A 35 -0.86 -0.51 -0.07
C GLY A 35 0.63 -0.18 -0.02
N ARG A 36 0.96 0.95 0.60
CA ARG A 36 2.34 1.45 0.71
C ARG A 36 2.61 1.97 2.11
N GLY A 37 3.81 1.68 2.64
CA GLY A 37 4.22 2.15 3.96
C GLY A 37 4.28 3.68 4.05
N SER A 38 4.69 4.34 2.97
CA SER A 38 4.74 5.81 2.86
C SER A 38 3.42 6.52 3.08
N ALA A 39 2.29 5.80 3.04
CA ALA A 39 0.99 6.37 3.34
C ALA A 39 0.74 6.57 4.84
N VAL A 40 1.56 5.98 5.71
CA VAL A 40 1.37 5.97 7.17
C VAL A 40 2.49 6.75 7.85
N VAL A 41 2.11 7.63 8.77
CA VAL A 41 3.06 8.25 9.69
C VAL A 41 3.33 7.27 10.83
N ASP A 42 4.51 6.62 10.80
CA ASP A 42 4.85 5.56 11.76
C ASP A 42 4.73 6.01 13.23
N ALA A 43 5.10 7.26 13.52
CA ALA A 43 5.02 7.84 14.87
C ALA A 43 3.57 8.05 15.35
N ASP A 44 2.61 8.20 14.44
CA ASP A 44 1.19 8.37 14.77
C ASP A 44 0.48 7.02 14.87
N LEU A 45 1.05 5.97 14.27
CA LEU A 45 0.52 4.61 14.33
C LEU A 45 0.76 3.96 15.71
N ILE A 46 1.87 4.32 16.38
CA ILE A 46 2.26 3.73 17.67
C ILE A 46 2.65 4.79 18.70
N THR A 47 2.32 4.54 19.96
CA THR A 47 2.68 5.42 21.09
C THR A 47 3.93 4.92 21.81
N ARG A 48 5.06 4.74 21.11
CA ARG A 48 6.34 4.31 21.74
C ARG A 48 7.57 5.04 21.18
N PRO A 49 8.56 5.39 22.03
CA PRO A 49 9.82 5.94 21.57
C PRO A 49 10.59 4.91 20.74
N LEU A 50 11.21 5.38 19.65
CA LEU A 50 12.07 4.60 18.77
C LEU A 50 13.30 4.16 19.57
N SER A 51 13.41 2.86 19.88
CA SER A 51 14.67 2.28 20.38
C SER A 51 15.61 2.00 19.19
N SER A 52 16.79 1.43 19.45
CA SER A 52 17.69 0.97 18.39
C SER A 52 17.08 -0.13 17.51
N GLU A 53 16.00 -0.77 17.96
CA GLU A 53 15.18 -1.66 17.15
C GLU A 53 13.87 -0.97 16.74
N HIS A 54 13.39 -1.25 15.53
CA HIS A 54 12.14 -0.67 15.08
C HIS A 54 10.98 -1.15 15.98
N PRO A 55 10.19 -0.23 16.57
CA PRO A 55 9.21 -0.56 17.62
C PRO A 55 8.10 -1.51 17.15
N PHE A 56 7.76 -1.52 15.86
CA PHE A 56 6.67 -2.35 15.31
C PHE A 56 6.80 -3.82 15.65
N TRP A 57 8.00 -4.39 15.65
CA TRP A 57 8.22 -5.82 15.93
C TRP A 57 7.78 -6.25 17.33
N ARG A 58 7.65 -5.29 18.27
CA ARG A 58 7.31 -5.55 19.67
C ARG A 58 6.03 -4.85 20.11
N THR A 59 5.37 -4.12 19.22
CA THR A 59 4.12 -3.41 19.55
C THR A 59 2.99 -4.41 19.70
N GLN A 60 2.44 -4.52 20.91
CA GLN A 60 1.26 -5.34 21.16
C GLN A 60 0.07 -4.82 20.35
N GLY A 61 -0.68 -5.74 19.73
CA GLY A 61 -1.81 -5.39 18.85
C GLY A 61 -1.40 -5.06 17.41
N LEU A 62 -0.10 -5.07 17.08
CA LEU A 62 0.39 -4.90 15.72
C LEU A 62 0.83 -6.25 15.14
N LEU A 63 0.28 -6.61 13.97
CA LEU A 63 0.71 -7.75 13.17
C LEU A 63 1.50 -7.21 11.96
N LEU A 64 2.72 -7.70 11.76
CA LEU A 64 3.59 -7.27 10.68
C LEU A 64 3.94 -8.45 9.77
N THR A 65 3.87 -8.25 8.45
CA THR A 65 4.33 -9.19 7.43
C THR A 65 5.38 -8.51 6.54
N SER A 66 6.32 -9.27 6.01
CA SER A 66 7.43 -8.76 5.20
C SER A 66 7.01 -8.45 3.75
N HIS A 67 6.08 -7.51 3.58
CA HIS A 67 5.56 -7.06 2.27
C HIS A 67 5.13 -8.25 1.38
N SER A 68 4.46 -9.23 1.98
CA SER A 68 4.08 -10.48 1.33
C SER A 68 2.57 -10.65 1.14
N ALA A 69 1.81 -9.55 1.27
CA ALA A 69 0.34 -9.56 1.21
C ALA A 69 -0.19 -10.04 -0.16
N ALA A 70 0.50 -9.73 -1.24
CA ALA A 70 0.18 -10.20 -2.58
C ALA A 70 1.47 -10.37 -3.40
N LEU A 71 1.89 -11.61 -3.59
CA LEU A 71 3.07 -11.92 -4.39
C LEU A 71 2.74 -11.85 -5.88
N SER A 72 3.68 -11.30 -6.65
CA SER A 72 3.64 -11.34 -8.10
C SER A 72 3.78 -12.78 -8.61
N LEU A 73 2.74 -13.28 -9.28
CA LEU A 73 2.78 -14.58 -9.95
C LEU A 73 3.31 -14.41 -11.37
N ALA A 74 4.28 -15.25 -11.75
CA ALA A 74 4.93 -15.15 -13.06
C ALA A 74 3.95 -15.35 -14.22
N TYR A 75 3.06 -16.34 -14.14
CA TYR A 75 2.14 -16.68 -15.23
C TYR A 75 1.21 -15.50 -15.61
N PRO A 76 0.45 -14.87 -14.69
CA PRO A 76 -0.39 -13.71 -15.03
C PRO A 76 0.40 -12.51 -15.57
N ILE A 77 1.64 -12.30 -15.10
CA ILE A 77 2.49 -11.20 -15.57
C ILE A 77 2.93 -11.44 -17.01
N VAL A 78 3.39 -12.65 -17.32
CA VAL A 78 3.79 -13.04 -18.69
C VAL A 78 2.58 -12.98 -19.62
N GLU A 79 1.42 -13.44 -19.17
CA GLU A 79 0.17 -13.36 -19.93
C GLU A 79 -0.18 -11.90 -20.29
N LEU A 80 -0.17 -10.99 -19.31
CA LEU A 80 -0.41 -9.56 -19.54
C LEU A 80 0.63 -8.94 -20.48
N PHE A 81 1.90 -9.32 -20.33
CA PHE A 81 2.97 -8.84 -21.19
C PHE A 81 2.77 -9.28 -22.64
N CYS A 82 2.52 -10.57 -22.89
CA CYS A 82 2.30 -11.11 -24.23
C CYS A 82 1.06 -10.49 -24.89
N ASP A 83 -0.02 -10.28 -24.15
CA ASP A 83 -1.21 -9.58 -24.67
C ASP A 83 -0.87 -8.13 -25.10
N ASN A 84 -0.16 -7.38 -24.25
CA ASN A 84 0.28 -6.03 -24.60
C ASN A 84 1.30 -5.99 -25.76
N LEU A 85 2.18 -6.99 -25.87
CA LEU A 85 3.13 -7.12 -26.98
C LEU A 85 2.41 -7.32 -28.32
N ASN A 86 1.31 -8.08 -28.35
CA ASN A 86 0.48 -8.24 -29.55
C ASN A 86 -0.31 -6.97 -29.88
N ARG A 87 -0.73 -6.22 -28.87
CA ARG A 87 -1.51 -4.97 -29.04
C ARG A 87 -0.66 -3.81 -29.57
N PHE A 88 0.58 -3.70 -29.09
CA PHE A 88 1.47 -2.57 -29.37
C PHE A 88 1.71 -2.29 -30.87
N PRO A 89 2.17 -3.25 -31.70
CA PRO A 89 2.41 -2.98 -33.12
C PRO A 89 1.12 -2.70 -33.91
N ASN A 90 -0.03 -3.12 -33.38
CA ASN A 90 -1.34 -2.92 -34.00
C ASN A 90 -2.03 -1.63 -33.54
N ASN A 91 -1.36 -0.77 -32.76
CA ASN A 91 -1.93 0.45 -32.18
C ASN A 91 -3.23 0.20 -31.38
N LEU A 92 -3.35 -0.98 -30.77
CA LEU A 92 -4.47 -1.30 -29.91
C LEU A 92 -4.21 -0.78 -28.48
N SER A 93 -5.29 -0.42 -27.78
CA SER A 93 -5.19 0.00 -26.38
C SER A 93 -4.56 -1.10 -25.51
N MET A 94 -3.46 -0.75 -24.84
CA MET A 94 -2.78 -1.61 -23.87
C MET A 94 -3.56 -1.69 -22.56
N ARG A 95 -3.50 -2.84 -21.91
CA ARG A 95 -4.11 -3.08 -20.59
C ARG A 95 -3.17 -2.67 -19.47
N GLY A 96 -3.74 -2.16 -18.37
CA GLY A 96 -2.98 -1.77 -17.18
C GLY A 96 -2.07 -0.56 -17.40
N ARG A 97 -2.45 0.36 -18.30
CA ARG A 97 -1.69 1.58 -18.55
C ARG A 97 -1.73 2.49 -17.32
N VAL A 98 -0.55 2.89 -16.85
CA VAL A 98 -0.36 3.91 -15.81
C VAL A 98 -0.60 5.30 -16.40
N ASP A 99 -1.31 6.14 -15.66
CA ASP A 99 -1.44 7.55 -15.97
C ASP A 99 -0.34 8.33 -15.23
N PHE A 100 0.66 8.81 -15.98
CA PHE A 100 1.81 9.50 -15.40
C PHE A 100 1.49 10.88 -14.84
N ASP A 101 0.42 11.53 -15.32
CA ASP A 101 -0.02 12.82 -14.77
C ASP A 101 -0.70 12.62 -13.40
N ARG A 102 -1.35 11.46 -13.20
CA ARG A 102 -1.96 11.06 -11.93
C ARG A 102 -0.98 10.35 -10.99
N GLY A 103 0.06 9.71 -11.54
CA GLY A 103 1.10 8.99 -10.81
C GLY A 103 0.75 7.53 -10.46
N TYR A 104 -0.28 6.94 -11.08
CA TYR A 104 -0.68 5.53 -10.88
C TYR A 104 -1.50 4.97 -12.05
#